data_AF-A0A179G192-F1
#
_entry.id   AF-A0A179G192-F1
#
_cell.length_a   1.000
_cell.length_b   1.000
_cell.length_c   1.000
_cell.angle_alpha   90.00
_cell.angle_beta   90.00
_cell.angle_gamma   90.00
#
_symmetry.space_group_name_H-M   'P 1'
#
loop_
_entity.id
_entity.type
_entity.pdbx_description
1 polymer ?
#
loop_
_entity_poly.entity_id
_entity_poly.type
_entity_poly.pdbx_seq_one_letter_code
_entity_poly.pdbx_strand_id
1 'polypeptide(L)'
;MTSENKGTNLMATYTSPDNEHFTITKNIPAPPSSSVRDKTQYLEALRKTVAETQDQVNKELTARMEEDKARETPAGGSAAAKLGADEDKEEENYGEEVQEEED
;
A
#
# COMPACT_ATOMS: atom_id res chain seq x y z
N MET A 1 -25.98 4.78 35.15
CA MET A 1 -25.95 5.07 33.71
C MET A 1 -24.58 4.66 33.20
N THR A 2 -24.43 3.43 32.72
CA THR A 2 -23.18 2.90 32.15
C THR A 2 -23.16 3.27 30.68
N SER A 3 -22.41 4.32 30.32
CA SER A 3 -22.17 4.64 28.91
C SER A 3 -21.43 3.47 28.27
N GLU A 4 -22.11 2.82 27.34
CA GLU A 4 -21.58 1.72 26.54
C GLU A 4 -20.42 2.27 25.71
N ASN A 5 -19.19 1.88 26.07
CA ASN A 5 -17.97 2.42 25.47
C ASN A 5 -17.75 1.77 24.09
N LYS A 6 -18.50 2.21 23.09
CA LYS A 6 -18.39 1.71 21.71
C LYS A 6 -17.03 2.07 21.14
N GLY A 7 -16.21 1.06 20.87
CA GLY A 7 -14.93 1.20 20.18
C GLY A 7 -15.08 1.87 18.81
N THR A 8 -13.98 2.41 18.31
CA THR A 8 -13.91 3.08 17.01
C THR A 8 -13.49 2.07 15.94
N ASN A 9 -14.11 2.13 14.75
CA ASN A 9 -13.66 1.34 13.61
C ASN A 9 -12.84 2.22 12.67
N LEU A 10 -11.61 1.80 12.40
CA LEU A 10 -10.82 2.33 11.29
C LEU A 10 -11.13 1.48 10.05
N MET A 11 -11.56 2.14 8.98
CA MET A 11 -11.92 1.49 7.72
C MET A 11 -11.18 2.11 6.56
N ALA A 12 -10.69 1.27 5.66
CA ALA A 12 -10.14 1.66 4.36
C ALA A 12 -10.78 0.77 3.28
N THR A 13 -11.34 1.39 2.24
CA THR A 13 -11.99 0.69 1.14
C THR A 13 -11.33 1.09 -0.17
N TYR A 14 -10.98 0.10 -0.97
CA TYR A 14 -10.44 0.26 -2.30
C TYR A 14 -11.44 -0.20 -3.35
N THR A 15 -11.48 0.55 -4.45
CA THR A 15 -12.34 0.26 -5.58
C THR A 15 -11.59 0.54 -6.88
N SER A 16 -11.70 -0.37 -7.85
CA SER A 16 -11.11 -0.22 -9.18
C SER A 16 -12.02 -0.85 -10.23
N PRO A 17 -12.00 -0.36 -11.49
CA PRO A 17 -12.72 -0.99 -12.60
C PRO A 17 -12.19 -2.39 -12.94
N ASP A 18 -10.87 -2.58 -12.81
CA ASP A 18 -10.16 -3.73 -13.36
C ASP A 18 -9.64 -4.71 -12.31
N ASN A 19 -9.61 -4.27 -11.04
CA ASN A 19 -9.09 -5.02 -9.89
C ASN A 19 -10.17 -5.24 -8.84
N GLU A 20 -10.11 -6.39 -8.15
CA GLU A 20 -11.07 -6.73 -7.10
C GLU A 20 -11.04 -5.73 -5.95
N HIS A 21 -12.25 -5.33 -5.52
CA HIS A 21 -12.48 -4.49 -4.36
C HIS A 21 -11.98 -5.16 -3.08
N PHE A 22 -11.40 -4.35 -2.18
CA PHE A 22 -11.11 -4.82 -0.83
C PHE A 22 -11.48 -3.79 0.21
N THR A 23 -11.75 -4.27 1.43
CA THR A 23 -12.00 -3.41 2.59
C THR A 23 -11.22 -3.95 3.77
N ILE A 24 -10.48 -3.05 4.43
CA ILE A 24 -9.80 -3.32 5.69
C ILE A 24 -10.65 -2.68 6.78
N THR A 25 -11.00 -3.45 7.80
CA THR A 25 -11.67 -2.93 9.00
C THR A 25 -10.88 -3.35 10.23
N LYS A 26 -10.52 -2.38 11.07
CA LYS A 26 -9.86 -2.61 12.35
C LYS A 26 -10.67 -1.97 13.46
N ASN A 27 -10.99 -2.75 14.49
CA ASN A 27 -11.66 -2.23 15.67
C ASN A 27 -10.63 -1.79 16.71
N ILE A 28 -10.83 -0.61 17.26
CA ILE A 28 -10.04 -0.04 18.34
C ILE A 28 -10.97 0.14 19.54
N PRO A 29 -10.79 -0.66 20.61
CA PRO A 29 -11.60 -0.53 21.81
C PRO A 29 -11.54 0.87 22.38
N ALA A 30 -12.66 1.40 22.85
CA ALA A 30 -12.68 2.72 23.45
C ALA A 30 -11.98 2.71 24.82
N PRO A 31 -11.39 3.84 25.27
CA PRO A 31 -10.62 3.89 26.51
C PRO A 31 -11.53 3.65 27.72
N PRO A 32 -11.16 2.76 28.67
CA PRO A 32 -12.03 2.36 29.79
C PRO A 32 -12.44 3.51 30.71
N SER A 33 -11.68 4.60 30.73
CA SER A 33 -12.04 5.83 31.43
C SER A 33 -11.50 7.07 30.72
N SER A 34 -11.82 8.25 31.25
CA SER A 34 -11.29 9.52 30.77
C SER A 34 -9.92 9.89 31.35
N SER A 35 -9.28 8.99 32.10
CA SER A 35 -7.96 9.18 32.69
C SER A 35 -6.91 9.43 31.61
N VAL A 36 -5.86 10.19 31.96
CA VAL A 36 -4.75 10.48 31.02
C VAL A 36 -4.09 9.19 30.56
N ARG A 37 -3.88 8.22 31.47
CA ARG A 37 -3.28 6.92 31.17
C ARG A 37 -4.08 6.15 30.11
N ASP A 38 -5.39 6.03 30.31
CA ASP A 38 -6.26 5.25 29.41
C ASP A 38 -6.37 5.92 28.03
N LYS A 39 -6.40 7.26 27.99
CA LYS A 39 -6.35 8.02 26.73
C LYS A 39 -5.03 7.83 25.99
N THR A 40 -3.90 7.86 26.71
CA THR A 40 -2.59 7.62 26.09
C THR A 40 -2.51 6.22 25.49
N GLN A 41 -2.95 5.19 26.21
CA GLN A 41 -2.99 3.82 25.69
C GLN A 41 -3.91 3.67 24.48
N TYR A 42 -5.08 4.33 24.49
CA TYR A 42 -5.97 4.35 23.34
C TYR A 42 -5.32 5.02 22.12
N LEU A 43 -4.61 6.14 22.29
CA LEU A 43 -3.92 6.82 21.20
C LEU A 43 -2.73 6.02 20.67
N GLU A 44 -2.02 5.29 21.53
CA GLU A 44 -0.97 4.35 21.13
C GLU A 44 -1.56 3.22 20.28
N ALA A 45 -2.66 2.61 20.73
CA ALA A 45 -3.38 1.58 19.97
C ALA A 45 -3.86 2.11 18.62
N LEU A 46 -4.46 3.31 18.59
CA LEU A 46 -4.90 3.96 17.36
C LEU A 46 -3.75 4.16 16.38
N ARG A 47 -2.61 4.70 16.82
CA ARG A 47 -1.44 4.89 15.96
C ARG A 47 -0.90 3.58 15.40
N LYS A 48 -0.80 2.54 16.24
CA LYS A 48 -0.37 1.20 15.81
C LYS A 48 -1.32 0.64 14.76
N THR A 49 -2.64 0.71 15.00
CA THR A 49 -3.65 0.22 14.07
C THR A 49 -3.65 0.97 12.74
N VAL A 50 -3.37 2.28 12.74
CA VAL A 50 -3.19 3.07 11.52
C VAL A 50 -1.97 2.60 10.73
N ALA A 51 -0.81 2.43 11.38
CA ALA A 51 0.40 1.92 10.73
C ALA A 51 0.17 0.52 10.13
N GLU A 52 -0.45 -0.39 10.89
CA GLU A 52 -0.78 -1.73 10.38
C GLU A 52 -1.75 -1.69 9.20
N THR A 53 -2.72 -0.78 9.21
CA THR A 53 -3.66 -0.60 8.09
C THR A 53 -2.94 -0.06 6.86
N GLN A 54 -2.00 0.87 7.03
CA GLN A 54 -1.17 1.38 5.95
C GLN A 54 -0.31 0.27 5.34
N ASP A 55 0.36 -0.53 6.16
CA ASP A 55 1.17 -1.67 5.68
C ASP A 55 0.30 -2.66 4.89
N GLN A 56 -0.91 -2.94 5.38
CA GLN A 56 -1.84 -3.83 4.70
C GLN A 56 -2.32 -3.23 3.36
N VAL A 57 -2.66 -1.94 3.31
CA VAL A 57 -3.00 -1.27 2.05
C VAL A 57 -1.84 -1.34 1.05
N ASN A 58 -0.62 -1.02 1.49
CA ASN A 58 0.55 -1.06 0.62
C ASN A 58 0.75 -2.46 0.03
N LYS A 59 0.66 -3.50 0.86
CA LYS A 59 0.76 -4.89 0.41
C LYS A 59 -0.29 -5.24 -0.65
N GLU A 60 -1.55 -4.88 -0.40
CA GLU A 60 -2.66 -5.16 -1.32
C GLU A 60 -2.53 -4.41 -2.65
N LEU A 61 -2.03 -3.17 -2.62
CA LEU A 61 -1.79 -2.38 -3.83
C LEU A 61 -0.57 -2.88 -4.61
N THR A 62 0.52 -3.26 -3.93
CA THR A 62 1.68 -3.87 -4.60
C THR A 62 1.32 -5.17 -5.30
N ALA A 63 0.58 -6.06 -4.65
CA ALA A 63 0.10 -7.29 -5.29
C ALA A 63 -0.74 -7.00 -6.54
N ARG A 64 -1.62 -6.00 -6.50
CA ARG A 64 -2.44 -5.62 -7.65
C ARG A 64 -1.62 -4.97 -8.78
N MET A 65 -0.59 -4.20 -8.46
CA MET A 65 0.34 -3.69 -9.48
C MET A 65 1.07 -4.82 -10.22
N GLU A 66 1.44 -5.89 -9.51
CA GLU A 66 2.04 -7.08 -10.11
C GLU A 66 1.03 -7.83 -11.00
N GLU A 67 -0.22 -7.97 -10.54
CA GLU A 67 -1.32 -8.54 -11.34
C GLU A 67 -1.60 -7.73 -12.60
N ASP A 68 -1.60 -6.40 -12.50
CA ASP A 68 -1.79 -5.48 -13.63
C ASP A 68 -0.62 -5.60 -14.63
N LYS A 69 0.65 -5.61 -14.15
CA LYS A 69 1.83 -5.81 -15.00
C LYS A 69 1.77 -7.15 -15.75
N ALA A 70 1.29 -8.22 -15.09
CA ALA A 70 1.10 -9.52 -15.71
C ALA A 70 -0.02 -9.50 -16.78
N ARG A 71 -1.10 -8.73 -16.55
CA ARG A 71 -2.22 -8.58 -17.50
C ARG A 71 -1.85 -7.76 -18.73
N GLU A 72 -1.03 -6.73 -18.55
CA GLU A 72 -0.50 -5.89 -19.63
C GLU A 72 0.57 -6.59 -20.46
N THR A 73 1.09 -7.74 -20.00
CA THR A 73 2.00 -8.57 -20.79
C THR A 73 1.18 -9.50 -21.69
N PRO A 74 1.01 -9.22 -23.01
CA PRO A 74 0.25 -10.10 -23.86
C PRO A 74 0.95 -11.46 -23.95
N ALA A 75 0.16 -12.54 -23.87
CA ALA A 75 0.58 -13.89 -24.20
C ALA A 75 0.94 -13.98 -25.69
N GLY A 76 2.11 -13.44 -26.05
CA GLY A 76 2.57 -13.32 -27.42
C GLY A 76 3.30 -12.00 -27.70
N GLY A 77 4.58 -11.91 -27.28
CA GLY A 77 5.56 -11.10 -28.00
C GLY A 77 5.95 -9.74 -27.43
N SER A 78 7.23 -9.67 -27.03
CA SER A 78 8.15 -8.52 -27.19
C SER A 78 8.03 -7.26 -26.31
N ALA A 79 6.95 -7.00 -25.57
CA ALA A 79 6.89 -5.79 -24.73
C ALA A 79 7.67 -5.93 -23.40
N ALA A 80 7.48 -7.02 -22.66
CA ALA A 80 8.18 -7.26 -21.39
C ALA A 80 9.69 -7.52 -21.57
N ALA A 81 10.09 -8.13 -22.68
CA ALA A 81 11.51 -8.29 -23.02
C ALA A 81 12.17 -6.96 -23.40
N LYS A 82 11.40 -5.97 -23.87
CA LYS A 82 11.91 -4.64 -24.21
C LYS A 82 11.96 -3.73 -23.00
N LEU A 83 10.98 -3.78 -22.10
CA LEU A 83 10.99 -3.04 -20.83
C LEU A 83 12.02 -3.59 -19.83
N GLY A 84 12.15 -4.91 -19.68
CA GLY A 84 13.21 -5.50 -18.84
C GLY A 84 14.62 -5.26 -19.41
N ALA A 85 14.78 -5.31 -20.73
CA ALA A 85 16.06 -4.99 -21.36
C ALA A 85 16.37 -3.47 -21.42
N ASP A 86 15.36 -2.59 -21.26
CA ASP A 86 15.55 -1.15 -21.05
C ASP A 86 15.94 -0.87 -19.59
N GLU A 87 15.22 -1.45 -18.63
CA GLU A 87 15.54 -1.32 -17.19
C GLU A 87 16.95 -1.85 -16.89
N ASP A 88 17.32 -3.03 -17.41
CA ASP A 88 18.67 -3.60 -17.23
C ASP A 88 19.76 -2.75 -17.92
N LYS A 89 19.47 -2.14 -19.06
CA LYS A 89 20.41 -1.23 -19.76
C LYS A 89 20.55 0.13 -19.10
N GLU A 90 19.46 0.67 -18.55
CA GLU A 90 19.48 1.92 -17.80
C GLU A 90 20.24 1.77 -16.48
N GLU A 91 20.21 0.58 -15.84
CA GLU A 91 21.02 0.28 -14.65
C GLU A 91 22.51 0.06 -14.96
N GLU A 92 22.87 -0.58 -16.08
CA GLU A 92 24.28 -0.77 -16.48
C GLU A 92 24.99 0.55 -16.85
N ASN A 93 24.23 1.60 -17.16
CA ASN A 93 24.75 2.91 -17.55
C ASN A 93 24.73 3.93 -16.40
N TYR A 94 24.35 3.51 -15.19
CA TYR A 94 24.30 4.37 -14.01
C TYR A 94 25.73 4.62 -13.46
N GLY A 95 26.50 5.46 -14.14
CA GLY A 95 27.87 5.81 -13.73
C GLY A 95 28.78 6.36 -14.82
N GLU A 96 28.35 6.38 -16.09
CA GLU A 96 29.10 6.97 -17.19
C GLU A 96 28.22 8.03 -17.86
N GLU A 97 28.69 9.27 -17.93
CA GLU A 97 27.97 10.36 -18.58
C GLU A 97 27.88 10.02 -20.07
N VAL A 98 26.71 9.61 -20.58
CA VAL A 98 26.54 9.35 -22.02
C VAL A 98 26.66 10.70 -22.74
N GLN A 99 27.84 10.96 -23.27
CA GLN A 99 28.06 12.04 -24.20
C GLN A 99 27.40 11.62 -25.51
N GLU A 100 26.18 12.09 -25.77
CA GLU A 100 25.58 12.00 -27.10
C GLU A 100 26.49 12.79 -28.06
N GLU A 101 27.29 12.09 -28.87
CA GLU A 101 27.98 12.71 -30.00
C GLU A 101 26.93 13.03 -31.08
N GLU A 102 26.55 14.31 -31.18
CA GLU A 102 25.79 14.87 -32.30
C GLU A 102 26.70 14.91 -33.54
N ASP A 103 26.34 14.18 -34.60
CA ASP A 103 26.86 14.35 -35.98
C ASP A 103 26.10 15.46 -36.73
#